data_AF-A0A143Q3I9-F1
#
_entry.id   AF-A0A143Q3I9-F1
#
_cell.length_a   1.000
_cell.length_b   1.000
_cell.length_c   1.000
_cell.angle_alpha   90.00
_cell.angle_beta   90.00
_cell.angle_gamma   90.00
#
_symmetry.space_group_name_H-M   'P 1'
#
loop_
_entity.id
_entity.type
_entity.pdbx_description
1 polymer ?
#
loop_
_entity_poly.entity_id
_entity_poly.type
_entity_poly.pdbx_seq_one_letter_code
_entity_poly.pdbx_strand_id
1 'polypeptide(L)' 'MLGRTPKLSALQRRRLLADYETGEYSTAQLMEISGLSRSAMYATLTRAREERA' A
#
# COMPACT_ATOMS: atom_id res chain seq x y z
N MET A 1 13.98 3.40 -20.55
CA MET A 1 14.00 3.43 -19.07
C MET A 1 13.16 2.27 -18.57
N LEU A 2 13.77 1.20 -18.04
CA LEU A 2 13.00 0.12 -17.42
C LEU A 2 12.35 0.67 -16.15
N GLY A 3 11.05 0.98 -16.23
CA GLY A 3 10.27 1.39 -15.08
C GLY A 3 10.34 0.30 -14.01
N ARG A 4 10.76 0.66 -12.80
CA ARG A 4 10.81 -0.25 -11.66
C ARG A 4 9.43 -0.90 -11.50
N THR A 5 9.37 -2.23 -11.61
CA THR A 5 8.16 -2.98 -11.31
C THR A 5 7.71 -2.64 -9.88
N PRO A 6 6.45 -2.19 -9.67
CA PRO A 6 5.96 -1.88 -8.34
C PRO A 6 6.00 -3.13 -7.47
N LYS A 7 6.43 -2.98 -6.20
CA LYS A 7 6.57 -4.10 -5.25
C LYS A 7 5.26 -4.82 -4.98
N LEU A 8 4.13 -4.09 -5.05
CA LEU A 8 2.79 -4.64 -4.84
C LEU A 8 1.98 -4.62 -6.13
N SER A 9 1.26 -5.72 -6.37
CA SER A 9 0.23 -5.82 -7.41
C SER A 9 -0.96 -4.90 -7.11
N ALA A 10 -1.80 -4.62 -8.10
CA ALA A 10 -3.01 -3.82 -7.89
C ALA A 10 -3.97 -4.43 -6.85
N LEU A 11 -4.04 -5.77 -6.77
CA LEU A 11 -4.83 -6.45 -5.74
C LEU A 11 -4.24 -6.19 -4.35
N GLN A 12 -2.92 -6.32 -4.19
CA GLN A 12 -2.25 -6.06 -2.92
C GLN A 12 -2.37 -4.61 -2.47
N ARG A 13 -2.33 -3.63 -3.41
CA ARG A 13 -2.54 -2.22 -3.09
C ARG A 13 -3.95 -1.94 -2.56
N ARG A 14 -4.98 -2.49 -3.22
CA ARG A 14 -6.38 -2.37 -2.77
C ARG A 14 -6.58 -3.02 -1.41
N ARG A 15 -5.98 -4.19 -1.18
CA ARG A 15 -6.05 -4.87 0.12
C ARG A 15 -5.37 -4.04 1.22
N LEU A 16 -4.17 -3.53 0.97
CA LEU A 16 -3.46 -2.65 1.91
C LEU A 16 -4.26 -1.39 2.25
N LEU A 17 -4.95 -0.78 1.28
CA LEU A 17 -5.83 0.35 1.54
C LEU A 17 -7.00 -0.04 2.45
N ALA A 18 -7.66 -1.16 2.17
CA ALA A 18 -8.76 -1.64 3.00
C ALA A 18 -8.29 -1.89 4.45
N ASP A 19 -7.18 -2.61 4.62
CA ASP A 19 -6.61 -2.93 5.95
C ASP A 19 -6.14 -1.65 6.69
N TYR A 20 -5.67 -0.63 5.97
CA TYR A 20 -5.35 0.67 6.57
C TYR A 20 -6.59 1.43 7.04
N GLU A 21 -7.67 1.39 6.27
CA GLU A 21 -8.93 2.08 6.58
C GLU A 21 -9.72 1.40 7.71
N THR A 22 -9.52 0.11 7.98
CA THR A 22 -10.14 -0.55 9.15
C THR A 22 -9.55 -0.05 10.48
N GLY A 23 -8.29 0.38 10.48
CA GLY A 23 -7.56 0.74 11.70
C GLY A 23 -7.20 -0.44 12.61
N GLU A 24 -7.45 -1.68 12.17
CA GLU A 24 -7.13 -2.91 12.91
C GLU A 24 -5.62 -3.10 13.08
N TYR A 25 -4.86 -2.68 12.07
CA TYR A 25 -3.40 -2.76 12.06
C TYR A 25 -2.76 -1.38 12.23
N SER A 26 -1.74 -1.32 13.08
CA SER A 26 -0.86 -0.16 13.15
C SER A 26 -0.09 0.02 11.84
N THR A 27 0.40 1.25 11.60
CA THR A 27 1.28 1.55 10.46
C THR A 27 2.49 0.60 10.38
N ALA A 28 3.07 0.22 11.53
CA ALA A 28 4.23 -0.67 11.56
C ALA A 28 3.87 -2.09 11.09
N GLN A 29 2.73 -2.62 11.54
CA GLN A 29 2.23 -3.93 11.12
C GLN A 29 1.88 -3.94 9.62
N LEU A 30 1.28 -2.87 9.10
CA LEU A 30 0.99 -2.75 7.66
C LEU A 30 2.27 -2.70 6.82
N MET A 31 3.31 -2.02 7.31
CA MET A 31 4.63 -2.03 6.67
C MET A 31 5.25 -3.43 6.66
N GLU A 32 5.13 -4.17 7.76
CA GLU A 32 5.60 -5.55 7.86
C GLU A 32 4.86 -6.48 6.87
N ILE A 33 3.52 -6.46 6.90
CA ILE A 33 2.66 -7.26 6.01
C ILE A 33 2.93 -6.97 4.54
N SER A 34 3.09 -5.69 4.18
CA SER A 34 3.33 -5.27 2.79
C SER A 34 4.80 -5.33 2.36
N GLY A 35 5.72 -5.49 3.32
CA GLY A 35 7.16 -5.34 3.12
C GLY A 35 7.57 -3.94 2.63
N LEU A 36 6.76 -2.91 2.83
CA LEU A 36 7.06 -1.55 2.35
C LEU A 36 7.78 -0.72 3.42
N SER A 37 8.64 0.19 2.96
CA SER A 37 9.06 1.31 3.82
C SER A 37 7.87 2.22 4.09
N ARG A 38 7.96 3.04 5.15
CA ARG A 38 6.89 3.97 5.52
C ARG A 38 6.49 4.90 4.37
N SER A 39 7.46 5.49 3.68
CA SER A 39 7.22 6.38 2.54
C SER A 39 6.56 5.65 1.38
N ALA A 40 7.02 4.44 1.05
CA ALA A 40 6.43 3.62 -0.02
C ALA A 40 5.00 3.16 0.34
N MET A 41 4.73 2.88 1.61
CA MET A 41 3.41 2.52 2.10
C MET A 41 2.43 3.68 1.91
N TYR A 42 2.75 4.89 2.39
CA TYR A 42 1.86 6.04 2.20
C TYR A 42 1.67 6.42 0.73
N ALA A 43 2.73 6.37 -0.09
CA ALA A 43 2.59 6.59 -1.54
C ALA A 43 1.68 5.54 -2.20
N THR A 44 1.74 4.28 -1.74
CA THR A 44 0.87 3.21 -2.21
C THR A 44 -0.59 3.45 -1.81
N LEU A 45 -0.83 3.89 -0.57
CA LEU A 45 -2.18 4.22 -0.08
C LEU A 45 -2.81 5.37 -0.89
N THR A 46 -2.05 6.43 -1.18
CA THR A 46 -2.51 7.54 -2.02
C THR A 46 -2.90 7.05 -3.41
N ARG A 47 -2.04 6.27 -4.08
CA ARG A 47 -2.34 5.71 -5.41
C ARG A 47 -3.57 4.80 -5.39
N ALA A 48 -3.71 3.96 -4.36
CA ALA A 48 -4.86 3.08 -4.24
C ALA A 48 -6.17 3.86 -4.02
N ARG A 49 -6.13 5.03 -3.37
CA ARG A 49 -7.28 5.92 -3.24
C ARG A 49 -7.64 6.58 -4.57
N GLU A 50 -6.64 7.03 -5.33
CA GLU A 50 -6.82 7.59 -6.67
C GLU A 50 -7.37 6.53 -7.64
N GLU A 51 -6.89 5.28 -7.58
CA GLU A 51 -7.39 4.15 -8.39
C GLU A 51 -8.84 3.75 -8.03
N ARG A 52 -9.36 4.15 -6.86
CA ARG A 52 -10.73 3.88 -6.41
C ARG A 52 -11.73 4.96 -6.83
N ALA A 53 -11.27 6.20 -7.05
CA ALA A 53 -12.10 7.35 -7.41
C ALA A 53 -12.51 7.32 -8.88
#